data_AF-X0SBL6-F1
#
_entry.id   AF-X0SBL6-F1
#
_cell.length_a   1.000
_cell.length_b   1.000
_cell.length_c   1.000
_cell.angle_alpha   90.00
_cell.angle_beta   90.00
_cell.angle_gamma   90.00
#
_symmetry.space_group_name_H-M   'P 1'
#
loop_
_entity.id
_entity.type
_entity.pdbx_description
1 polymer ?
#
loop_
_entity_poly.entity_id
_entity_poly.type
_entity_poly.pdbx_seq_one_letter_code
_entity_poly.pdbx_strand_id
1 'polypeptide(L)' 'AKFLVYLEAAEEGGYIVSCPQLPGCVTQGETIDEALAMIKDAIQGYITSLQKHGEPIPPGLKEGIEKAEVISV' A
#
# COMPACT_ATOMS: atom_id res chain seq x y z
N ALA A 1 -9.33 3.15 8.35
CA ALA A 1 -9.27 2.48 7.05
C ALA A 1 -8.36 1.28 7.13
N LYS A 2 -8.79 0.22 6.45
CA LYS A 2 -7.95 -0.93 6.17
C LYS A 2 -7.68 -0.97 4.67
N PHE A 3 -6.44 -1.29 4.30
CA PHE A 3 -6.07 -1.51 2.90
C PHE A 3 -5.86 -2.98 2.67
N LEU A 4 -6.51 -3.48 1.61
CA LEU A 4 -6.15 -4.76 1.06
C LEU A 4 -4.87 -4.57 0.27
N VAL A 5 -3.89 -5.41 0.56
CA VAL A 5 -2.65 -5.44 -0.20
C VAL A 5 -2.41 -6.87 -0.68
N TYR A 6 -1.95 -6.98 -1.92
CA TYR A 6 -1.42 -8.21 -2.47
C TYR A 6 0.04 -8.31 -2.12
N LEU A 7 0.47 -9.47 -1.64
CA LEU A 7 1.85 -9.76 -1.32
C LEU A 7 2.30 -10.97 -2.13
N GLU A 8 3.41 -10.80 -2.83
CA GLU A 8 4.01 -11.77 -3.75
C GLU A 8 5.49 -11.95 -3.38
N ALA A 9 5.99 -13.18 -3.45
CA ALA A 9 7.42 -13.43 -3.30
C ALA A 9 8.15 -13.11 -4.61
N ALA A 10 9.22 -12.31 -4.55
CA ALA A 10 10.00 -11.95 -5.73
C ALA A 10 10.90 -13.11 -6.18
N GLU A 11 11.14 -13.23 -7.49
CA GLU A 11 12.00 -14.29 -8.07
C GLU A 11 13.44 -14.21 -7.57
N GLU A 12 13.98 -13.00 -7.40
CA GLU A 12 15.31 -12.75 -6.85
C GLU A 12 15.40 -12.83 -5.31
N GLY A 13 14.27 -13.06 -4.64
CA GLY A 13 14.14 -13.04 -3.19
C GLY A 13 13.53 -11.75 -2.64
N GLY A 14 12.93 -11.84 -1.45
CA GLY A 14 12.14 -10.78 -0.84
C GLY A 14 10.67 -10.84 -1.23
N TYR A 15 9.97 -9.72 -1.00
CA TYR A 15 8.52 -9.62 -1.12
C TYR A 15 8.11 -8.32 -1.80
N ILE A 16 7.27 -8.44 -2.82
CA ILE A 16 6.61 -7.32 -3.49
C ILE A 16 5.22 -7.20 -2.87
N VAL A 17 4.81 -5.97 -2.59
CA VAL A 17 3.47 -5.67 -2.10
C VAL A 17 2.84 -4.56 -2.92
N SER A 18 1.55 -4.71 -3.23
CA SER A 18 0.81 -3.74 -4.03
C SER A 18 -0.58 -3.49 -3.46
N CYS A 19 -1.06 -2.26 -3.61
CA CYS A 19 -2.41 -1.87 -3.17
C CYS A 19 -3.34 -1.72 -4.39
N PRO A 20 -4.26 -2.65 -4.67
CA PRO A 20 -5.17 -2.55 -5.82
C PRO A 20 -6.09 -1.33 -5.78
N GLN A 21 -6.36 -0.79 -4.58
CA GLN A 21 -7.16 0.43 -4.40
C GLN A 21 -6.41 1.69 -4.82
N LEU A 22 -5.07 1.62 -4.91
CA LEU A 22 -4.18 2.69 -5.31
C LEU A 22 -3.33 2.24 -6.50
N PRO A 23 -3.85 2.34 -7.74
CA PRO A 23 -3.11 1.92 -8.93
C PRO A 23 -1.74 2.59 -8.99
N GLY A 24 -0.69 1.77 -9.10
CA GLY A 24 0.71 2.23 -9.11
C GLY A 24 1.38 2.32 -7.74
N CYS A 25 0.67 2.07 -6.64
CA CYS A 25 1.26 1.96 -5.31
C CYS A 25 1.79 0.53 -5.10
N VAL A 26 3.08 0.36 -5.39
CA VAL A 26 3.82 -0.91 -5.29
C VAL A 26 5.12 -0.64 -4.55
N THR A 27 5.48 -1.50 -3.61
CA THR A 27 6.75 -1.47 -2.88
C THR A 27 7.34 -2.88 -2.78
N GLN A 28 8.62 -3.00 -2.44
CA GLN A 28 9.32 -4.28 -2.31
C GLN A 28 10.26 -4.24 -1.11
N GLY A 29 10.26 -5.24 -0.24
CA GLY A 29 11.21 -5.36 0.88
C GLY A 29 11.86 -6.75 0.93
N GLU A 30 12.97 -6.89 1.65
CA GLU A 30 13.63 -8.19 1.85
C GLU A 30 12.77 -9.11 2.73
N THR A 31 11.94 -8.52 3.60
CA THR A 31 11.01 -9.23 4.49
C THR A 31 9.57 -8.76 4.29
N ILE A 32 8.62 -9.60 4.69
CA ILE A 32 7.20 -9.25 4.70
C ILE A 32 6.95 -7.98 5.51
N ASP A 33 7.53 -7.89 6.71
CA ASP A 33 7.34 -6.73 7.60
C ASP A 33 7.87 -5.44 6.98
N GLU A 34 9.03 -5.50 6.30
CA GLU A 34 9.60 -4.35 5.60
C GLU A 34 8.73 -3.93 4.41
N ALA A 35 8.33 -4.88 3.57
CA ALA A 35 7.44 -4.60 2.44
C ALA A 35 6.13 -3.94 2.93
N LEU A 36 5.54 -4.47 4.01
CA LEU A 36 4.32 -3.94 4.62
C LEU A 36 4.53 -2.58 5.32
N ALA A 37 5.72 -2.30 5.85
CA ALA A 37 6.04 -0.97 6.37
C ALA A 37 6.11 0.05 5.23
N MET A 38 6.81 -0.29 4.15
CA MET A 38 6.98 0.61 3.01
C MET A 38 5.67 0.91 2.28
N ILE A 39 4.78 -0.08 2.09
CA ILE A 39 3.50 0.18 1.43
C ILE A 39 2.60 1.11 2.26
N LYS A 40 2.69 1.07 3.60
CA LYS A 40 1.94 1.99 4.47
C LYS A 40 2.40 3.43 4.26
N ASP A 41 3.71 3.65 4.19
CA ASP A 41 4.28 4.97 3.93
C ASP A 41 3.94 5.45 2.51
N ALA A 42 4.00 4.56 1.52
CA ALA A 42 3.63 4.86 0.14
C ALA A 42 2.14 5.24 0.01
N ILE A 43 1.24 4.50 0.68
CA ILE A 43 -0.20 4.83 0.76
C ILE A 43 -0.39 6.22 1.37
N GLN A 44 0.29 6.51 2.49
CA GLN A 44 0.20 7.81 3.16
C GLN A 44 0.67 8.95 2.25
N GLY A 45 1.80 8.76 1.56
CA GLY A 45 2.33 9.71 0.58
C GLY A 45 1.37 9.94 -0.59
N TYR A 46 0.73 8.88 -1.10
CA TYR A 46 -0.27 8.96 -2.16
C TYR A 46 -1.46 9.83 -1.76
N ILE A 47 -2.03 9.58 -0.56
CA ILE A 47 -3.15 10.38 -0.03
C ILE A 47 -2.74 11.85 0.11
N THR A 48 -1.57 12.11 0.70
CA THR A 48 -1.05 13.48 0.86
C THR A 48 -0.87 14.16 -0.50
N SER A 49 -0.44 13.44 -1.53
CA SER A 49 -0.35 13.97 -2.89
C SER A 49 -1.73 14.34 -3.44
N LEU A 50 -2.72 13.45 -3.36
CA LEU A 50 -4.09 13.73 -3.83
C LEU A 50 -4.68 14.97 -3.14
N GLN A 51 -4.50 15.08 -1.82
CA GLN A 51 -4.95 16.24 -1.03
C GLN A 51 -4.30 17.55 -1.50
N LYS A 52 -2.99 17.52 -1.80
CA LYS A 52 -2.26 18.71 -2.29
C LYS A 52 -2.73 19.15 -3.67
N HIS A 53 -3.10 18.22 -4.53
CA HIS A 53 -3.52 18.50 -5.91
C HIS A 53 -5.04 18.70 -6.05
N GLY A 54 -5.80 18.58 -4.96
CA GLY A 54 -7.26 18.70 -4.98
C GLY A 54 -7.96 17.54 -5.70
N GLU A 55 -7.28 16.40 -5.81
CA GLU A 55 -7.79 15.22 -6.48
C GLU A 55 -8.73 14.42 -5.56
N PRO A 56 -9.76 13.77 -6.13
CA PRO A 56 -10.70 12.98 -5.34
C PRO A 56 -9.98 11.78 -4.71
N ILE A 57 -10.05 11.69 -3.39
CA ILE A 57 -9.55 10.55 -2.63
C ILE A 57 -10.48 9.34 -2.88
N PRO A 58 -9.96 8.20 -3.38
CA PRO A 58 -10.75 7.00 -3.59
C PRO A 58 -11.55 6.58 -2.34
N PRO A 59 -12.79 6.09 -2.51
CA PRO A 59 -13.60 5.61 -1.39
C PRO A 59 -12.88 4.45 -0.67
N GLY A 60 -12.56 4.65 0.60
CA GLY A 60 -11.76 3.72 1.42
C GLY A 60 -10.55 4.36 2.12
N LEU A 61 -10.08 5.52 1.66
CA LEU A 61 -8.91 6.23 2.22
C LEU A 61 -9.27 7.36 3.21
N LYS A 62 -10.57 7.63 3.44
CA LYS A 62 -11.04 8.80 4.21
C LYS A 62 -10.96 8.64 5.74
N GLU A 63 -10.87 7.43 6.26
CA GLU A 63 -10.79 7.16 7.71
C GLU A 63 -9.39 6.65 8.01
N GLY A 64 -8.62 7.28 8.91
CA GLY A 64 -7.19 7.03 9.13
C GLY A 64 -6.73 5.56 9.11
N ILE A 65 -5.50 5.31 8.65
CA ILE A 65 -4.94 3.96 8.47
C ILE A 65 -4.84 3.26 9.82
N GLU A 66 -5.60 2.19 10.02
CA GLU A 66 -5.50 1.40 11.26
C GLU A 66 -4.79 0.07 11.03
N LYS A 67 -5.00 -0.63 9.89
CA LYS A 67 -4.35 -1.93 9.58
C LYS A 67 -4.25 -2.20 8.08
N ALA A 68 -3.14 -2.75 7.61
CA ALA A 68 -3.05 -3.40 6.31
C ALA A 68 -3.52 -4.87 6.49
N GLU A 69 -4.54 -5.29 5.75
CA GLU A 69 -4.94 -6.69 5.70
C GLU A 69 -4.28 -7.32 4.49
N VAL A 70 -3.35 -8.24 4.75
CA VAL A 70 -2.59 -8.95 3.73
C VAL A 70 -3.48 -10.04 3.16
N ILE A 71 -3.77 -9.95 1.87
CA ILE A 71 -4.34 -11.05 1.11
C ILE A 71 -3.18 -11.65 0.32
N SER A 72 -2.63 -12.74 0.82
CA SER A 72 -1.70 -13.59 0.08
C SER A 72 -2.48 -14.29 -1.03
N VAL A 73 -2.11 -14.02 -2.28
CA VAL A 73 -2.63 -14.70 -3.48
C VAL A 73 -1.58 -15.61 -4.07
#